data_AF-X1A9G3-F1
#
_entry.id   AF-X1A9G3-F1
#
_cell.length_a   1.000
_cell.length_b   1.000
_cell.length_c   1.000
_cell.angle_alpha   90.00
_cell.angle_beta   90.00
_cell.angle_gamma   90.00
#
_symmetry.space_group_name_H-M   'P 1'
#
loop_
_entity.id
_entity.type
_entity.pdbx_description
1 polymer ?
#
loop_
_entity_poly.entity_id
_entity_poly.type
_entity_poly.pdbx_seq_one_letter_code
_entity_poly.pdbx_strand_id
1 'polypeptide(L)'
;MHVFFLALADFFKLKHDVDLIKKFPEYTETALKIREYGNNIVRKIGGRAVHPVSSAVGGFLKLPSKEILQELLDEQKAALRIVSELGDLFSNLNYPDFERETEYVSLRNKNEYAIYDGNVISNMGLNVKSDDYEAHVEEIHKPFEVVKRVKRDGREIFVGALPRINNNYKKLSPAAKKLIKNSGIKFPSHNAFLNVFAQVVETVHCIEESGQWLKELLDSKQTKAMADYKVKAVRELE
;
A
#
# COMPACT_ATOMS: atom_id res chain seq x y z
N MET A 1 -5.31 8.78 3.46
CA MET A 1 -6.79 8.94 3.45
C MET A 1 -7.46 8.08 4.50
N HIS A 2 -7.51 6.76 4.34
CA HIS A 2 -8.24 5.85 5.25
C HIS A 2 -7.85 6.04 6.73
N VAL A 3 -6.56 5.89 7.07
CA VAL A 3 -6.12 5.92 8.47
C VAL A 3 -6.56 7.19 9.21
N PHE A 4 -6.42 8.36 8.57
CA PHE A 4 -6.71 9.63 9.21
C PHE A 4 -8.19 10.02 9.14
N PHE A 5 -8.78 10.07 7.95
CA PHE A 5 -10.14 10.58 7.79
C PHE A 5 -11.23 9.56 8.10
N LEU A 6 -10.94 8.26 8.06
CA LEU A 6 -11.94 7.22 8.28
C LEU A 6 -11.72 6.48 9.59
N ALA A 7 -10.48 6.08 9.92
CA ALA A 7 -10.23 5.25 11.10
C ALA A 7 -9.98 6.05 12.39
N LEU A 8 -9.27 7.18 12.31
CA LEU A 8 -8.84 7.93 13.50
C LEU A 8 -10.01 8.42 14.36
N ALA A 9 -11.10 8.85 13.73
CA ALA A 9 -12.28 9.36 14.42
C ALA A 9 -12.86 8.33 15.41
N ASP A 10 -12.85 7.04 15.04
CA ASP A 10 -13.37 5.95 15.86
C ASP A 10 -12.56 5.76 17.16
N PHE A 11 -11.22 5.90 17.11
CA PHE A 11 -10.37 5.83 18.30
C PHE A 11 -10.66 6.94 19.31
N PHE A 12 -11.21 8.08 18.85
CA PHE A 12 -11.61 9.21 19.69
C PHE A 12 -13.13 9.31 19.90
N LYS A 13 -13.90 8.33 19.41
CA LYS A 13 -15.38 8.30 19.49
C LYS A 13 -16.04 9.57 18.94
N LEU A 14 -15.46 10.15 17.89
CA LEU A 14 -15.98 11.33 17.23
C LEU A 14 -17.07 10.92 16.24
N LYS A 15 -18.16 11.70 16.16
CA LYS A 15 -19.30 11.39 15.28
C LYS A 15 -19.17 11.96 13.88
N HIS A 16 -18.38 13.01 13.70
CA HIS A 16 -18.25 13.74 12.46
C HIS A 16 -16.80 14.07 12.13
N ASP A 17 -16.42 13.97 10.86
CA ASP A 17 -15.07 14.27 10.37
C ASP A 17 -14.65 15.72 10.66
N VAL A 18 -15.62 16.64 10.70
CA VAL A 18 -15.37 18.06 11.02
C VAL A 18 -14.83 18.21 12.46
N ASP A 19 -15.25 17.34 13.38
CA ASP A 19 -14.76 17.36 14.76
C ASP A 19 -13.32 16.86 14.84
N LEU A 20 -12.95 15.90 13.98
CA LEU A 20 -11.58 15.42 13.86
C LEU A 20 -10.65 16.56 13.39
N ILE A 21 -11.06 17.31 12.37
CA ILE A 21 -10.28 18.43 11.81
C ILE A 21 -10.06 19.51 12.87
N LYS A 22 -11.10 19.85 13.64
CA LYS A 22 -10.98 20.84 14.73
C LYS A 22 -10.07 20.35 15.86
N LYS A 23 -10.10 19.04 16.15
CA LYS A 23 -9.32 18.44 17.23
C LYS A 23 -7.84 18.24 16.86
N PHE A 24 -7.55 17.95 15.59
CA PHE A 24 -6.21 17.64 15.11
C PHE A 24 -5.82 18.46 13.87
N PRO A 25 -5.85 19.80 13.92
CA PRO A 25 -5.66 20.64 12.74
C PRO A 25 -4.28 20.44 12.09
N GLU A 26 -3.22 20.34 12.89
CA GLU A 26 -1.84 20.12 12.41
C GLU A 26 -1.71 18.75 11.73
N TYR A 27 -2.24 17.69 12.34
CA TYR A 27 -2.23 16.37 11.72
C TYR A 27 -3.14 16.27 10.50
N THR A 28 -4.23 17.05 10.44
CA THR A 28 -5.05 17.18 9.22
C THR A 28 -4.21 17.75 8.08
N GLU A 29 -3.46 18.83 8.33
CA GLU A 29 -2.58 19.41 7.33
C GLU A 29 -1.50 18.41 6.88
N THR A 30 -0.86 17.71 7.82
CA THR A 30 0.12 16.66 7.53
C THR A 30 -0.48 15.53 6.68
N ALA A 31 -1.69 15.04 7.02
CA ALA A 31 -2.38 14.01 6.25
C ALA A 31 -2.74 14.48 4.83
N LEU A 32 -3.12 15.74 4.66
CA LEU A 32 -3.41 16.34 3.36
C LEU A 32 -2.14 16.48 2.51
N LYS A 33 -1.01 16.92 3.09
CA LYS A 33 0.28 17.01 2.40
C LYS A 33 0.78 15.65 1.91
N ILE A 34 0.68 14.61 2.75
CA ILE A 34 1.05 13.23 2.37
C ILE A 34 0.16 12.73 1.23
N ARG A 35 -1.16 13.00 1.30
CA ARG A 35 -2.09 12.67 0.21
C ARG A 35 -1.72 13.41 -1.08
N GLU A 36 -1.40 14.69 -1.00
CA GLU A 36 -1.07 15.46 -2.20
C GLU A 36 0.23 15.00 -2.84
N TYR A 37 1.24 14.61 -2.05
CA TYR A 37 2.43 13.96 -2.58
C TYR A 37 2.09 12.69 -3.39
N GLY A 38 1.27 11.80 -2.84
CA GLY A 38 0.80 10.62 -3.57
C GLY A 38 0.04 10.97 -4.85
N ASN A 39 -0.86 11.96 -4.79
CA ASN A 39 -1.60 12.44 -5.97
C ASN A 39 -0.65 13.04 -7.02
N ASN A 40 0.39 13.76 -6.60
CA ASN A 40 1.37 14.38 -7.49
C ASN A 40 2.16 13.32 -8.26
N ILE A 41 2.57 12.22 -7.62
CA ILE A 41 3.19 11.09 -8.32
C ILE A 41 2.23 10.57 -9.41
N VAL A 42 1.00 10.23 -9.03
CA VAL A 42 0.02 9.66 -9.97
C VAL A 42 -0.33 10.65 -11.08
N ARG A 43 -0.41 11.95 -10.79
CA ARG A 43 -0.70 12.99 -11.79
C ARG A 43 0.47 13.19 -12.76
N LYS A 44 1.69 13.34 -12.25
CA LYS A 44 2.87 13.68 -13.05
C LYS A 44 3.39 12.49 -13.88
N ILE A 45 3.27 11.28 -13.36
CA ILE A 45 3.67 10.05 -14.07
C ILE A 45 2.47 9.46 -14.82
N GLY A 46 1.33 9.35 -14.15
CA GLY A 46 0.09 8.74 -14.67
C GLY A 46 -0.74 9.63 -15.61
N GLY A 47 -0.39 10.92 -15.73
CA GLY A 47 -1.11 11.94 -16.51
C GLY A 47 -2.33 12.55 -15.80
N ARG A 48 -2.97 11.84 -14.87
CA ARG A 48 -4.14 12.30 -14.10
C ARG A 48 -4.08 11.72 -12.69
N ALA A 49 -4.44 12.52 -11.68
CA ALA A 49 -4.48 12.07 -10.28
C ALA A 49 -5.56 11.00 -10.02
N VAL A 50 -6.62 10.96 -10.85
CA VAL A 50 -7.71 9.99 -10.79
C VAL A 50 -7.90 9.41 -12.19
N HIS A 51 -7.96 8.09 -12.28
CA HIS A 51 -7.94 7.33 -13.54
C HIS A 51 -6.74 7.69 -14.42
N PRO A 52 -5.51 7.26 -14.05
CA PRO A 52 -4.31 7.53 -14.84
C PRO A 52 -4.43 6.89 -16.23
N VAL A 53 -3.85 7.55 -17.24
CA VAL A 53 -4.00 7.23 -18.67
C VAL A 53 -2.67 6.97 -19.39
N SER A 54 -1.55 7.09 -18.66
CA SER A 54 -0.21 7.01 -19.26
C SER A 54 0.23 5.58 -19.59
N SER A 55 -0.32 4.56 -18.92
CA SER A 55 0.06 3.16 -19.14
C SER A 55 -0.57 2.64 -20.44
N ALA A 56 0.25 2.02 -21.28
CA ALA A 56 -0.14 1.48 -22.57
C ALA A 56 0.55 0.13 -22.82
N VAL A 57 0.11 -0.62 -23.84
CA VAL A 57 0.77 -1.88 -24.21
C VAL A 57 2.24 -1.61 -24.55
N GLY A 58 3.15 -2.28 -23.83
CA GLY A 58 4.58 -2.09 -24.00
C GLY A 58 5.22 -1.03 -23.10
N GLY A 59 4.48 -0.29 -22.26
CA GLY A 59 5.07 0.62 -21.27
C GLY A 59 4.24 1.87 -20.99
N PHE A 60 4.85 3.04 -21.11
CA PHE A 60 4.22 4.34 -20.87
C PHE A 60 4.16 5.18 -22.14
N LEU A 61 3.12 6.00 -22.28
CA LEU A 61 2.96 6.93 -23.42
C LEU A 61 4.06 8.02 -23.43
N LYS A 62 4.55 8.42 -22.26
CA LYS A 62 5.58 9.45 -22.10
C LYS A 62 6.41 9.18 -20.84
N LEU A 63 7.72 9.38 -20.94
CA LEU A 63 8.60 9.41 -19.77
C LEU A 63 8.51 10.77 -19.06
N PRO A 64 8.55 10.80 -17.71
CA PRO A 64 8.65 12.07 -16.98
C PRO A 64 9.97 12.78 -17.33
N SER A 65 9.96 14.11 -17.34
CA SER A 65 11.19 14.88 -17.52
C SER A 65 12.03 14.86 -16.25
N LYS A 66 13.33 15.19 -16.35
CA LYS A 66 14.22 15.25 -15.19
C LYS A 66 13.75 16.29 -14.17
N GLU A 67 13.19 17.40 -14.63
CA GLU A 67 12.64 18.46 -13.79
C GLU A 67 11.46 17.93 -12.96
N ILE A 68 10.55 17.16 -13.58
CA ILE A 68 9.42 16.53 -12.90
C ILE A 68 9.91 15.54 -11.83
N LEU A 69 10.91 14.72 -12.16
CA LEU A 69 11.47 13.74 -11.21
C LEU A 69 12.16 14.43 -10.04
N GLN A 70 12.88 15.52 -10.30
CA GLN A 70 13.55 16.32 -9.26
C GLN A 70 12.54 16.99 -8.33
N GLU A 71 11.47 17.58 -8.88
CA GLU A 71 10.38 18.17 -8.11
C GLU A 71 9.71 17.13 -7.19
N LEU A 72 9.38 15.95 -7.73
CA LEU A 72 8.83 14.84 -6.96
C LEU A 72 9.78 14.35 -5.87
N LEU A 73 11.09 14.37 -6.12
CA LEU A 73 12.09 13.98 -5.13
C LEU A 73 12.19 14.99 -3.98
N ASP A 74 11.98 16.28 -4.25
CA ASP A 74 11.96 17.31 -3.21
C ASP A 74 10.66 17.26 -2.39
N GLU A 75 9.52 17.03 -3.05
CA GLU A 75 8.25 16.73 -2.36
C GLU A 75 8.36 15.47 -1.49
N GLN A 76 9.04 14.43 -1.99
CA GLN A 76 9.27 13.18 -1.26
C GLN A 76 10.03 13.43 0.05
N LYS A 77 11.10 14.24 0.02
CA LYS A 77 11.87 14.58 1.23
C LYS A 77 11.01 15.31 2.25
N ALA A 78 10.13 16.21 1.81
CA ALA A 78 9.18 16.89 2.68
C ALA A 78 8.16 15.91 3.27
N ALA A 79 7.57 15.04 2.43
CA ALA A 79 6.62 14.03 2.85
C ALA A 79 7.22 13.04 3.87
N LEU A 80 8.47 12.60 3.66
CA LEU A 80 9.16 11.68 4.57
C LEU A 80 9.45 12.31 5.94
N ARG A 81 9.67 13.63 6.00
CA ARG A 81 9.86 14.34 7.27
C ARG A 81 8.58 14.46 8.08
N ILE A 82 7.45 14.71 7.42
CA ILE A 82 6.16 14.92 8.12
C ILE A 82 5.43 13.61 8.42
N VAL A 83 5.65 12.54 7.65
CA VAL A 83 4.96 11.26 7.89
C VAL A 83 5.33 10.63 9.24
N SER A 84 6.48 10.99 9.83
CA SER A 84 6.83 10.54 11.19
C SER A 84 5.87 11.07 12.25
N GLU A 85 5.36 12.30 12.11
CA GLU A 85 4.37 12.87 13.04
C GLU A 85 3.09 12.00 13.04
N LEU A 86 2.64 11.60 11.85
CA LEU A 86 1.51 10.70 11.71
C LEU A 86 1.83 9.31 12.28
N GLY A 87 3.05 8.82 12.06
CA GLY A 87 3.55 7.59 12.68
C GLY A 87 3.46 7.61 14.21
N ASP A 88 3.91 8.71 14.82
CA ASP A 88 3.92 8.88 16.28
C ASP A 88 2.49 8.96 16.84
N LEU A 89 1.58 9.67 16.17
CA LEU A 89 0.16 9.70 16.57
C LEU A 89 -0.44 8.29 16.61
N PHE A 90 -0.27 7.51 15.54
CA PHE A 90 -0.85 6.17 15.45
C PHE A 90 -0.16 5.16 16.35
N SER A 91 1.13 5.37 16.66
CA SER A 91 1.86 4.53 17.63
C SER A 91 1.30 4.62 19.04
N ASN A 92 0.66 5.74 19.39
CA ASN A 92 0.15 6.01 20.73
C ASN A 92 -1.37 5.81 20.86
N LEU A 93 -2.04 5.27 19.83
CA LEU A 93 -3.47 4.98 19.92
C LEU A 93 -3.76 3.77 20.81
N ASN A 94 -4.89 3.83 21.51
CA ASN A 94 -5.40 2.70 22.28
C ASN A 94 -6.10 1.71 21.35
N TYR A 95 -5.34 0.75 20.83
CA TYR A 95 -5.89 -0.34 20.03
C TYR A 95 -6.72 -1.29 20.90
N PRO A 96 -7.95 -1.65 20.49
CA PRO A 96 -8.73 -2.67 21.19
C PRO A 96 -7.96 -3.99 21.25
N ASP A 97 -8.03 -4.66 22.40
CA ASP A 97 -7.45 -6.00 22.56
C ASP A 97 -8.39 -7.03 21.92
N PHE A 98 -8.08 -7.40 20.68
CA PHE A 98 -8.86 -8.35 19.89
C PHE A 98 -7.93 -9.12 18.98
N GLU A 99 -7.76 -10.41 19.24
CA GLU A 99 -6.97 -11.29 18.39
C GLU A 99 -7.86 -12.28 17.64
N ARG A 100 -7.59 -12.42 16.34
CA ARG A 100 -8.24 -13.42 15.50
C ARG A 100 -7.22 -14.01 14.55
N GLU A 101 -6.70 -15.17 14.90
CA GLU A 101 -5.83 -15.91 14.00
C GLU A 101 -6.62 -16.36 12.77
N THR A 102 -6.05 -16.12 11.59
CA THR A 102 -6.59 -16.50 10.30
C THR A 102 -5.45 -16.68 9.31
N GLU A 103 -5.75 -17.08 8.09
CA GLU A 103 -4.73 -17.16 7.05
C GLU A 103 -4.42 -15.77 6.48
N TYR A 104 -3.18 -15.32 6.66
CA TYR A 104 -2.67 -14.04 6.16
C TYR A 104 -2.08 -14.25 4.75
N VAL A 105 -2.77 -13.72 3.74
CA VAL A 105 -2.37 -13.82 2.34
C VAL A 105 -1.81 -12.48 1.86
N SER A 106 -0.68 -12.52 1.15
CA SER A 106 -0.05 -11.35 0.56
C SER A 106 0.80 -11.71 -0.66
N LEU A 107 1.25 -10.71 -1.41
CA LEU A 107 2.36 -10.92 -2.34
C LEU A 107 3.69 -11.05 -1.60
N ARG A 108 4.67 -11.70 -2.24
CA ARG A 108 6.06 -11.72 -1.81
C ARG A 108 7.01 -11.78 -3.00
N ASN A 109 8.02 -10.92 -2.94
CA ASN A 109 9.12 -10.84 -3.86
C ASN A 109 10.42 -11.19 -3.12
N LYS A 110 11.39 -11.79 -3.82
CA LYS A 110 12.69 -12.15 -3.24
C LYS A 110 13.53 -10.92 -2.92
N ASN A 111 13.35 -9.82 -3.64
CA ASN A 111 14.22 -8.65 -3.60
C ASN A 111 13.61 -7.54 -2.74
N GLU A 112 12.33 -7.23 -2.95
CA GLU A 112 11.64 -6.07 -2.37
C GLU A 112 10.46 -6.43 -1.47
N TYR A 113 9.87 -5.41 -0.84
CA TYR A 113 8.59 -5.53 -0.15
C TYR A 113 7.47 -5.48 -1.18
N ALA A 114 6.88 -6.63 -1.46
CA ALA A 114 5.97 -6.79 -2.59
C ALA A 114 4.65 -6.04 -2.39
N ILE A 115 4.49 -4.97 -3.17
CA ILE A 115 3.21 -4.28 -3.40
C ILE A 115 2.74 -4.46 -4.86
N TYR A 116 3.68 -4.38 -5.81
CA TYR A 116 3.37 -4.41 -7.24
C TYR A 116 3.38 -5.82 -7.84
N ASP A 117 4.45 -6.59 -7.61
CA ASP A 117 4.59 -7.94 -8.18
C ASP A 117 5.05 -8.99 -7.14
N GLY A 118 5.00 -10.25 -7.56
CA GLY A 118 5.52 -11.37 -6.79
C GLY A 118 4.58 -12.58 -6.77
N ASN A 119 4.97 -13.58 -5.99
CA ASN A 119 4.14 -14.76 -5.76
C ASN A 119 3.07 -14.45 -4.71
N VAL A 120 1.89 -15.04 -4.85
CA VAL A 120 0.87 -15.06 -3.79
C VAL A 120 1.31 -16.09 -2.75
N ILE A 121 1.52 -15.65 -1.52
CA ILE A 121 1.94 -16.50 -0.41
C ILE A 121 0.99 -16.37 0.77
N SER A 122 1.02 -17.36 1.65
CA SER A 122 0.37 -17.28 2.96
C SER A 122 1.26 -17.77 4.10
N ASN A 123 0.90 -17.39 5.33
CA ASN A 123 1.50 -17.95 6.54
C ASN A 123 1.12 -19.43 6.78
N MET A 124 0.27 -20.02 5.94
CA MET A 124 -0.24 -21.39 6.06
C MET A 124 0.14 -22.26 4.85
N GLY A 125 1.25 -21.92 4.17
CA GLY A 125 1.89 -22.80 3.18
C GLY A 125 1.60 -22.52 1.72
N LEU A 126 0.76 -21.52 1.39
CA LEU A 126 0.56 -21.11 0.01
C LEU A 126 1.83 -20.41 -0.52
N ASN A 127 2.27 -20.76 -1.73
CA ASN A 127 3.27 -20.03 -2.50
C ASN A 127 3.14 -20.36 -3.98
N VAL A 128 2.42 -19.52 -4.72
CA VAL A 128 2.03 -19.75 -6.10
C VAL A 128 2.26 -18.50 -6.93
N LYS A 129 2.35 -18.63 -8.26
CA LYS A 129 2.43 -17.45 -9.12
C LYS A 129 1.12 -16.67 -9.01
N SER A 130 1.19 -15.35 -9.20
CA SER A 130 0.01 -14.49 -9.24
C SER A 130 -1.03 -14.97 -10.24
N ASP A 131 -0.60 -15.48 -11.39
CA ASP A 131 -1.48 -15.91 -12.48
C ASP A 131 -2.25 -17.20 -12.13
N ASP A 132 -1.74 -17.99 -11.19
CA ASP A 132 -2.31 -19.28 -10.78
C ASP A 132 -3.23 -19.14 -9.56
N TYR A 133 -3.40 -17.93 -8.99
CA TYR A 133 -4.05 -17.75 -7.68
C TYR A 133 -5.50 -18.25 -7.62
N GLU A 134 -6.24 -18.15 -8.74
CA GLU A 134 -7.65 -18.51 -8.83
C GLU A 134 -7.86 -20.00 -8.55
N ALA A 135 -6.92 -20.87 -8.96
CA ALA A 135 -6.96 -22.30 -8.69
C ALA A 135 -6.77 -22.65 -7.19
N HIS A 136 -6.40 -21.66 -6.37
CA HIS A 136 -6.11 -21.81 -4.95
C HIS A 136 -7.07 -21.04 -4.06
N VAL A 137 -8.15 -20.46 -4.58
CA VAL A 137 -9.16 -19.78 -3.78
C VAL A 137 -10.56 -20.24 -4.18
N GLU A 138 -11.44 -20.35 -3.20
CA GLU A 138 -12.86 -20.67 -3.38
C GLU A 138 -13.68 -19.40 -3.14
N GLU A 139 -14.36 -18.93 -4.19
CA GLU A 139 -15.35 -17.86 -4.07
C GLU A 139 -16.74 -18.42 -3.75
N ILE A 140 -17.31 -17.99 -2.63
CA ILE A 140 -18.61 -18.45 -2.14
C ILE A 140 -19.62 -17.30 -2.29
N HIS A 141 -20.68 -17.55 -3.06
CA HIS A 141 -21.83 -16.65 -3.16
C HIS A 141 -23.00 -17.22 -2.35
N LYS A 142 -23.45 -16.47 -1.34
CA LYS A 142 -24.60 -16.86 -0.52
C LYS A 142 -25.88 -16.14 -0.97
N PRO A 143 -27.06 -16.77 -0.83
CA PRO A 143 -28.33 -16.09 -1.07
C PRO A 143 -28.43 -14.79 -0.25
N PHE A 144 -28.94 -13.73 -0.87
CA PHE A 144 -29.14 -12.41 -0.27
C PHE A 144 -27.86 -11.64 0.15
N GLU A 145 -26.66 -12.15 -0.18
CA GLU A 145 -25.41 -11.41 -0.02
C GLU A 145 -24.97 -10.80 -1.36
N VAL A 146 -24.66 -9.50 -1.35
CA VAL A 146 -24.17 -8.76 -2.53
C VAL A 146 -22.66 -8.82 -2.69
N VAL A 147 -21.94 -9.33 -1.68
CA VAL A 147 -20.48 -9.48 -1.67
C VAL A 147 -20.13 -10.96 -1.56
N LYS A 148 -19.22 -11.42 -2.41
CA LYS A 148 -18.68 -12.79 -2.34
C LYS A 148 -17.80 -12.95 -1.12
N ARG A 149 -17.76 -14.17 -0.57
CA ARG A 149 -16.79 -14.56 0.45
C ARG A 149 -15.67 -15.36 -0.23
N VAL A 150 -14.47 -15.30 0.32
CA VAL A 150 -13.33 -16.06 -0.20
C VAL A 150 -12.81 -16.97 0.89
N LYS A 151 -12.54 -18.21 0.51
CA LYS A 151 -11.87 -19.20 1.35
C LYS A 151 -10.69 -19.83 0.63
N ARG A 152 -9.79 -20.42 1.41
CA ARG A 152 -8.78 -21.34 0.92
C ARG A 152 -8.70 -22.54 1.87
N ASP A 153 -8.71 -23.75 1.31
CA ASP A 153 -8.71 -25.01 2.08
C ASP A 153 -9.74 -24.99 3.23
N GLY A 154 -10.94 -24.46 2.97
CA GLY A 154 -12.02 -24.33 3.94
C GLY A 154 -11.87 -23.20 4.98
N ARG A 155 -10.76 -22.45 4.97
CA ARG A 155 -10.44 -21.36 5.92
C ARG A 155 -10.70 -20.00 5.31
N GLU A 156 -11.03 -19.04 6.18
CA GLU A 156 -11.11 -17.63 5.81
C GLU A 156 -9.70 -17.06 5.62
N ILE A 157 -9.57 -16.08 4.73
CA ILE A 157 -8.31 -15.38 4.48
C ILE A 157 -8.41 -13.91 4.90
N PHE A 158 -7.28 -13.33 5.27
CA PHE A 158 -7.13 -11.91 5.54
C PHE A 158 -6.02 -11.33 4.64
N VAL A 159 -6.40 -10.31 3.88
CA VAL A 159 -5.54 -9.50 3.01
C VAL A 159 -5.52 -8.04 3.48
N GLY A 160 -4.44 -7.31 3.20
CA GLY A 160 -4.25 -5.94 3.69
C GLY A 160 -2.82 -5.66 4.15
N ALA A 161 -2.64 -4.52 4.81
CA ALA A 161 -1.32 -4.07 5.27
C ALA A 161 -0.76 -4.98 6.37
N LEU A 162 -1.61 -5.38 7.34
CA LEU A 162 -1.19 -6.29 8.42
C LEU A 162 -0.67 -7.64 7.88
N PRO A 163 -1.42 -8.38 7.03
CA PRO A 163 -0.90 -9.58 6.36
C PRO A 163 0.43 -9.36 5.62
N ARG A 164 0.55 -8.25 4.85
CA ARG A 164 1.79 -7.94 4.12
C ARG A 164 2.97 -7.71 5.06
N ILE A 165 2.80 -6.99 6.16
CA ILE A 165 3.85 -6.78 7.16
C ILE A 165 4.18 -8.09 7.89
N ASN A 166 3.17 -8.85 8.33
CA ASN A 166 3.37 -10.14 8.99
C ASN A 166 4.27 -11.06 8.15
N ASN A 167 4.00 -11.13 6.85
CA ASN A 167 4.71 -12.03 5.93
C ASN A 167 6.04 -11.47 5.41
N ASN A 168 6.17 -10.14 5.29
CA ASN A 168 7.29 -9.49 4.61
C ASN A 168 8.06 -8.48 5.48
N TYR A 169 7.93 -8.52 6.81
CA TYR A 169 8.59 -7.60 7.75
C TYR A 169 10.07 -7.31 7.44
N LYS A 170 10.83 -8.35 7.08
CA LYS A 170 12.27 -8.24 6.77
C LYS A 170 12.56 -7.34 5.56
N LYS A 171 11.60 -7.17 4.66
CA LYS A 171 11.70 -6.36 3.44
C LYS A 171 11.28 -4.91 3.61
N LEU A 172 10.66 -4.55 4.74
CA LEU A 172 10.36 -3.15 5.03
C LEU A 172 11.61 -2.27 4.99
N SER A 173 11.40 -1.04 4.55
CA SER A 173 12.45 -0.04 4.47
C SER A 173 12.91 0.41 5.87
N PRO A 174 14.10 1.03 5.99
CA PRO A 174 14.66 1.41 7.29
C PRO A 174 13.75 2.34 8.11
N ALA A 175 13.11 3.34 7.50
CA ALA A 175 12.22 4.26 8.21
C ALA A 175 10.96 3.54 8.75
N ALA A 176 10.38 2.65 7.95
CA ALA A 176 9.22 1.85 8.36
C ALA A 176 9.55 0.90 9.53
N LYS A 177 10.71 0.23 9.48
CA LYS A 177 11.20 -0.59 10.61
C LYS A 177 11.48 0.23 11.86
N LYS A 178 12.01 1.44 11.70
CA LYS A 178 12.25 2.37 12.81
C LYS A 178 10.94 2.79 13.48
N LEU A 179 9.90 3.09 12.70
CA LEU A 179 8.57 3.40 13.22
C LEU A 179 8.01 2.25 14.05
N ILE A 180 8.05 1.01 13.54
CA ILE A 180 7.61 -0.17 14.30
C ILE A 180 8.41 -0.33 15.60
N LYS A 181 9.75 -0.21 15.52
CA LYS A 181 10.61 -0.35 16.69
C LYS A 181 10.27 0.68 17.78
N ASN A 182 10.03 1.93 17.38
CA ASN A 182 9.74 3.03 18.30
C ASN A 182 8.33 2.93 18.90
N SER A 183 7.36 2.39 18.17
CA SER A 183 5.99 2.24 18.68
C SER A 183 5.85 1.15 19.74
N GLY A 184 6.79 0.19 19.80
CA GLY A 184 6.70 -0.98 20.67
C GLY A 184 5.67 -2.02 20.22
N ILE A 185 4.94 -1.76 19.13
CA ILE A 185 3.98 -2.70 18.53
C ILE A 185 4.75 -3.83 17.85
N LYS A 186 4.41 -5.08 18.19
CA LYS A 186 5.10 -6.26 17.67
C LYS A 186 4.40 -6.83 16.45
N PHE A 187 5.20 -7.31 15.50
CA PHE A 187 4.76 -8.11 14.36
C PHE A 187 5.53 -9.44 14.34
N PRO A 188 4.94 -10.56 13.89
CA PRO A 188 3.57 -10.67 13.39
C PRO A 188 2.53 -10.42 14.49
N SER A 189 1.37 -9.89 14.09
CA SER A 189 0.25 -9.66 15.01
C SER A 189 -1.04 -10.27 14.45
N HIS A 190 -1.87 -10.77 15.37
CA HIS A 190 -3.20 -11.29 15.09
C HIS A 190 -4.32 -10.30 15.41
N ASN A 191 -3.97 -9.09 15.83
CA ASN A 191 -4.94 -8.05 16.13
C ASN A 191 -5.36 -7.31 14.86
N ALA A 192 -6.60 -7.51 14.43
CA ALA A 192 -7.14 -6.92 13.20
C ALA A 192 -7.16 -5.38 13.23
N PHE A 193 -7.27 -4.75 14.40
CA PHE A 193 -7.23 -3.29 14.54
C PHE A 193 -5.85 -2.72 14.21
N LEU A 194 -4.78 -3.50 14.38
CA LEU A 194 -3.43 -3.10 13.98
C LEU A 194 -3.23 -3.04 12.47
N ASN A 195 -4.20 -3.44 11.65
CA ASN A 195 -4.18 -3.14 10.21
C ASN A 195 -4.17 -1.63 9.94
N VAL A 196 -4.75 -0.81 10.82
CA VAL A 196 -4.67 0.65 10.71
C VAL A 196 -3.23 1.15 10.92
N PHE A 197 -2.55 0.65 11.96
CA PHE A 197 -1.13 0.99 12.19
C PHE A 197 -0.25 0.48 11.04
N ALA A 198 -0.50 -0.75 10.58
CA ALA A 198 0.22 -1.35 9.46
C ALA A 198 0.11 -0.49 8.18
N GLN A 199 -1.04 0.12 7.89
CA GLN A 199 -1.18 1.04 6.76
C GLN A 199 -0.34 2.31 6.93
N VAL A 200 -0.16 2.82 8.14
CA VAL A 200 0.74 3.96 8.41
C VAL A 200 2.19 3.54 8.16
N VAL A 201 2.59 2.37 8.64
CA VAL A 201 3.92 1.81 8.36
C VAL A 201 4.15 1.65 6.87
N GLU A 202 3.18 1.10 6.13
CA GLU A 202 3.28 0.98 4.67
C GLU A 202 3.33 2.34 3.98
N THR A 203 2.63 3.35 4.49
CA THR A 203 2.73 4.71 3.95
C THR A 203 4.15 5.26 4.09
N VAL A 204 4.79 5.08 5.24
CA VAL A 204 6.21 5.44 5.45
C VAL A 204 7.11 4.67 4.49
N HIS A 205 6.86 3.36 4.36
CA HIS A 205 7.60 2.49 3.45
C HIS A 205 7.54 2.99 2.01
N CYS A 206 6.33 3.19 1.47
CA CYS A 206 6.11 3.63 0.10
C CYS A 206 6.72 5.02 -0.17
N ILE A 207 6.69 5.94 0.79
CA ILE A 207 7.32 7.27 0.64
C ILE A 207 8.85 7.15 0.63
N GLU A 208 9.44 6.29 1.46
CA GLU A 208 10.90 6.08 1.45
C GLU A 208 11.34 5.38 0.16
N GLU A 209 10.58 4.38 -0.27
CA GLU A 209 10.84 3.60 -1.48
C GLU A 209 10.68 4.45 -2.74
N SER A 210 9.63 5.26 -2.84
CA SER A 210 9.44 6.17 -3.99
C SER A 210 10.64 7.10 -4.18
N GLY A 211 11.29 7.53 -3.10
CA GLY A 211 12.54 8.31 -3.17
C GLY A 211 13.72 7.55 -3.75
N GLN A 212 13.77 6.21 -3.61
CA GLN A 212 14.77 5.35 -4.24
C GLN A 212 14.48 5.22 -5.73
N TRP A 213 13.25 4.88 -6.11
CA TRP A 213 12.79 4.80 -7.50
C TRP A 213 13.02 6.12 -8.26
N LEU A 214 12.70 7.27 -7.66
CA LEU A 214 12.92 8.59 -8.27
C LEU A 214 14.40 8.86 -8.57
N LYS A 215 15.31 8.47 -7.66
CA LYS A 215 16.76 8.62 -7.87
C LYS A 215 17.26 7.70 -8.98
N GLU A 216 16.84 6.44 -8.96
CA GLU A 216 17.18 5.48 -10.02
C GLU A 216 16.70 5.96 -11.40
N LEU A 217 15.49 6.53 -11.48
CA LEU A 217 14.95 7.11 -12.71
C LEU A 217 15.73 8.35 -13.18
N LEU A 218 16.21 9.20 -12.26
CA LEU A 218 17.05 10.37 -12.58
C LEU A 218 18.40 9.96 -13.17
N ASP A 219 18.98 8.88 -12.65
CA ASP A 219 20.26 8.32 -13.10
C ASP A 219 20.12 7.42 -14.34
N SER A 220 18.89 7.01 -14.67
CA SER A 220 18.60 6.18 -15.83
C SER A 220 18.93 6.88 -17.15
N LYS A 221 19.49 6.10 -18.08
CA LYS A 221 19.73 6.52 -19.48
C LYS A 221 18.57 6.12 -20.40
N GLN A 222 17.43 5.70 -19.86
CA GLN A 222 16.30 5.24 -20.64
C GLN A 222 15.70 6.38 -21.47
N THR A 223 15.69 6.20 -22.78
CA THR A 223 15.15 7.17 -23.73
C THR A 223 13.82 6.73 -24.34
N LYS A 224 13.48 5.43 -24.24
CA LYS A 224 12.24 4.86 -24.77
C LYS A 224 11.21 4.67 -23.66
N ALA A 225 10.03 5.23 -23.87
CA ALA A 225 8.88 5.05 -22.99
C ALA A 225 8.18 3.69 -23.19
N MET A 226 8.33 3.11 -24.38
CA MET A 226 7.72 1.85 -24.79
C MET A 226 8.78 0.84 -25.22
N ALA A 227 8.59 -0.41 -24.79
CA ALA A 227 9.32 -1.58 -25.27
C ALA A 227 8.68 -2.10 -26.57
N ASP A 228 9.49 -2.73 -27.41
CA ASP A 228 9.00 -3.40 -28.61
C ASP A 228 8.15 -4.61 -28.20
N TYR A 229 6.94 -4.72 -28.74
CA TYR A 229 6.03 -5.84 -28.47
C TYR A 229 5.44 -6.40 -29.77
N LYS A 230 5.08 -7.68 -29.73
CA LYS A 230 4.33 -8.33 -30.81
C LYS A 230 2.93 -8.63 -30.32
N VAL A 231 1.93 -8.14 -31.06
CA VAL A 231 0.54 -8.52 -30.83
C VAL A 231 0.37 -9.99 -31.22
N LYS A 232 -0.07 -10.82 -30.29
CA LYS A 232 -0.55 -12.17 -30.58
C LYS A 232 -2.07 -12.12 -30.60
N ALA A 233 -2.69 -12.66 -31.64
CA ALA A 233 -4.13 -12.92 -31.63
C ALA A 233 -4.41 -13.93 -30.52
N VAL A 234 -5.20 -13.54 -29.53
CA VAL A 234 -5.72 -14.46 -28.52
C VAL A 234 -7.02 -15.04 -29.08
N ARG A 235 -7.13 -16.36 -29.09
CA ARG A 235 -8.33 -17.10 -29.49
C ARG A 235 -9.49 -16.63 -28.60
N GLU A 236 -10.63 -16.30 -29.20
CA GLU A 236 -11.86 -16.01 -28.45
C GLU A 236 -12.11 -17.17 -27.48
N LEU A 237 -12.33 -16.83 -26.20
CA LEU A 237 -12.83 -17.78 -25.20
C LEU A 237 -14.28 -18.08 -25.61
N GLU A 238 -14.51 -19.26 -26.17
CA GLU A 238 -15.86 -19.83 -26.36
C GLU A 238 -16.55 -20.08 -25.02
#